data_AF-A0A7V2W4I5-F1
#
_entry.id   AF-A0A7V2W4I5-F1
#
_cell.length_a   1.000
_cell.length_b   1.000
_cell.length_c   1.000
_cell.angle_alpha   90.00
_cell.angle_beta   90.00
_cell.angle_gamma   90.00
#
_symmetry.space_group_name_H-M   'P 1'
#
loop_
_entity.id
_entity.type
_entity.pdbx_description
1 polymer ?
#
loop_
_entity_poly.entity_id
_entity_poly.type
_entity_poly.pdbx_seq_one_letter_code
_entity_poly.pdbx_strand_id
1 'polypeptide(L)'
;MNRYHTLFTAICILLSTTAWSQLKLNIKQLPNTQHWGVYVKPCGDIDPTANTITGSAQVTAVLPIGCDIENLVQHAGHWTENASVSGPEESPTKNYISFGFLIDNPHILLQKGKETLLFSFDINGPHDAVPYLIDNENDPFAALPNSVTTNPG
;
A
#
# COMPACT_ATOMS: atom_id res chain seq x y z
N MET A 1 -46.63 41.17 28.51
CA MET A 1 -46.55 39.73 28.86
C MET A 1 -45.78 39.04 27.74
N ASN A 2 -44.46 38.93 27.87
CA ASN A 2 -43.57 38.39 26.82
C ASN A 2 -43.26 36.93 27.12
N ARG A 3 -43.51 36.04 26.15
CA ARG A 3 -43.15 34.63 26.20
C ARG A 3 -41.83 34.45 25.44
N TYR A 4 -40.78 34.04 26.13
CA TYR A 4 -39.53 33.61 25.52
C TYR A 4 -39.58 32.09 25.33
N HIS A 5 -39.52 31.63 24.08
CA HIS A 5 -39.29 30.23 23.74
C HIS A 5 -37.78 30.00 23.65
N THR A 6 -37.23 29.25 24.58
CA THR A 6 -35.84 28.80 24.53
C THR A 6 -35.77 27.50 23.72
N LEU A 7 -35.18 27.56 22.54
CA LEU A 7 -34.87 26.41 21.70
C LEU A 7 -33.55 25.78 22.19
N PHE A 8 -33.57 24.50 22.59
CA PHE A 8 -32.38 23.75 22.99
C PHE A 8 -31.79 23.07 21.75
N THR A 9 -30.72 23.62 21.19
CA THR A 9 -29.97 22.99 20.10
C THR A 9 -28.98 21.99 20.70
N ALA A 10 -29.18 20.70 20.44
CA ALA A 10 -28.21 19.66 20.79
C ALA A 10 -27.04 19.70 19.78
N ILE A 11 -25.84 20.00 20.27
CA ILE A 11 -24.59 19.90 19.51
C ILE A 11 -24.08 18.46 19.67
N CYS A 12 -24.21 17.65 18.61
CA CYS A 12 -23.53 16.36 18.51
C CYS A 12 -22.07 16.61 18.10
N ILE A 13 -21.14 16.53 19.05
CA ILE A 13 -19.70 16.52 18.75
C ILE A 13 -19.38 15.14 18.16
N LEU A 14 -19.17 15.10 16.85
CA LEU A 14 -18.55 13.95 16.17
C LEU A 14 -17.10 13.86 16.66
N LEU A 15 -16.85 12.98 17.64
CA LEU A 15 -15.49 12.55 17.98
C LEU A 15 -14.94 11.76 16.78
N SER A 16 -14.09 12.40 16.00
CA SER A 16 -13.31 11.75 14.94
C SER A 16 -12.29 10.81 15.58
N THR A 17 -12.59 9.52 15.62
CA THR A 17 -11.60 8.49 15.95
C THR A 17 -10.63 8.37 14.79
N THR A 18 -9.35 8.64 15.01
CA THR A 18 -8.31 8.31 14.04
C THR A 18 -8.21 6.79 13.92
N ALA A 19 -8.58 6.24 12.77
CA ALA A 19 -8.30 4.83 12.47
C ALA A 19 -6.79 4.70 12.23
N TRP A 20 -6.07 4.05 13.15
CA TRP A 20 -4.68 3.70 12.89
C TRP A 20 -4.61 2.53 11.91
N SER A 21 -3.72 2.65 10.91
CA SER A 21 -3.42 1.50 10.06
C SER A 21 -2.84 0.36 10.90
N GLN A 22 -3.43 -0.83 10.73
CA GLN A 22 -3.05 -2.04 11.46
C GLN A 22 -1.84 -2.74 10.82
N LEU A 23 -1.53 -2.43 9.56
CA LEU A 23 -0.42 -3.01 8.81
C LEU A 23 0.33 -1.89 8.09
N LYS A 24 1.66 -1.85 8.25
CA LYS A 24 2.51 -0.93 7.50
C LYS A 24 3.30 -1.70 6.45
N LEU A 25 3.14 -1.29 5.20
CA LEU A 25 3.96 -1.77 4.10
C LEU A 25 5.23 -0.92 3.98
N ASN A 26 6.29 -1.53 3.44
CA ASN A 26 7.56 -0.87 3.19
C ASN A 26 8.27 -1.53 2.01
N ILE A 27 9.09 -0.77 1.28
CA ILE A 27 9.93 -1.28 0.20
C ILE A 27 11.38 -0.90 0.47
N LYS A 28 12.28 -1.88 0.37
CA LYS A 28 13.70 -1.69 0.67
C LYS A 28 14.55 -2.55 -0.23
N GLN A 29 15.73 -2.03 -0.59
CA GLN A 29 16.74 -2.82 -1.26
C GLN A 29 17.24 -3.93 -0.33
N LEU A 30 17.40 -5.14 -0.86
CA LEU A 30 17.97 -6.26 -0.12
C LEU A 30 19.47 -6.01 0.10
N PRO A 31 20.04 -6.40 1.26
CA PRO A 31 21.44 -6.14 1.56
C PRO A 31 22.39 -6.72 0.52
N ASN A 32 23.28 -5.88 -0.02
CA ASN A 32 24.32 -6.25 -1.00
C ASN A 32 23.78 -6.81 -2.34
N THR A 33 22.55 -6.48 -2.73
CA THR A 33 21.98 -6.89 -4.03
C THR A 33 21.32 -5.70 -4.74
N GLN A 34 20.90 -5.89 -6.00
CA GLN A 34 20.05 -4.93 -6.72
C GLN A 34 18.54 -5.25 -6.58
N HIS A 35 18.21 -6.28 -5.79
CA HIS A 35 16.83 -6.73 -5.58
C HIS A 35 16.12 -5.80 -4.59
N TRP A 36 14.85 -5.53 -4.85
CA TRP A 36 13.97 -4.81 -3.94
C TRP A 36 12.97 -5.76 -3.30
N GLY A 37 12.75 -5.58 -2.00
CA GLY A 37 11.84 -6.40 -1.20
C GLY A 37 10.68 -5.56 -0.68
N VAL A 38 9.49 -6.11 -0.78
CA VAL A 38 8.27 -5.55 -0.18
C VAL A 38 7.99 -6.26 1.14
N TYR A 39 7.82 -5.49 2.20
CA TYR A 39 7.65 -5.96 3.56
C TYR A 39 6.33 -5.50 4.14
N VAL A 40 5.75 -6.30 5.03
CA VAL A 40 4.62 -5.91 5.88
C VAL A 40 5.03 -5.98 7.34
N LYS A 41 4.55 -5.02 8.14
CA LYS A 41 4.73 -5.00 9.59
C LYS A 41 3.40 -4.72 10.30
N PRO A 42 2.92 -5.63 11.17
CA PRO A 42 1.85 -5.35 12.11
C PRO A 42 2.16 -4.13 12.98
N CYS A 43 1.26 -3.15 12.96
CA CYS A 43 1.32 -1.91 13.72
C CYS A 43 0.07 -1.74 14.60
N GLY A 44 0.17 -0.93 15.65
CA GLY A 44 -0.94 -0.70 16.58
C GLY A 44 -1.26 -1.91 17.47
N ASP A 45 -2.54 -2.13 17.71
CA ASP A 45 -3.04 -3.07 18.73
C ASP A 45 -3.36 -4.47 18.21
N ILE A 46 -3.13 -4.75 16.91
CA ILE A 46 -3.33 -6.12 16.41
C ILE A 46 -2.32 -7.08 17.03
N ASP A 47 -2.78 -8.30 17.30
CA ASP A 47 -1.97 -9.40 17.83
C ASP A 47 -2.15 -10.64 16.93
N PRO A 48 -1.45 -10.69 15.78
CA PRO A 48 -1.56 -11.81 14.86
C PRO A 48 -1.09 -13.12 15.50
N THR A 49 -1.78 -14.20 15.15
CA THR A 49 -1.43 -15.57 15.54
C THR A 49 -0.97 -16.35 14.32
N ALA A 50 -0.47 -17.57 14.53
CA ALA A 50 -0.19 -18.50 13.44
C ALA A 50 -1.44 -18.94 12.63
N ASN A 51 -2.64 -18.56 13.05
CA ASN A 51 -3.89 -18.78 12.31
C ASN A 51 -4.43 -17.50 11.66
N THR A 52 -3.71 -16.37 11.74
CA THR A 52 -4.14 -15.11 11.13
C THR A 52 -3.97 -15.17 9.63
N ILE A 53 -5.09 -15.23 8.90
CA ILE A 53 -5.10 -15.34 7.45
C ILE A 53 -5.20 -13.95 6.82
N THR A 54 -4.40 -13.71 5.79
CA THR A 54 -4.56 -12.52 4.92
C THR A 54 -5.68 -12.79 3.92
N GLY A 55 -6.74 -11.97 3.93
CA GLY A 55 -7.91 -12.15 3.05
C GLY A 55 -7.75 -11.45 1.69
N SER A 56 -7.17 -10.26 1.67
CA SER A 56 -6.87 -9.49 0.48
C SER A 56 -5.77 -8.47 0.76
N ALA A 57 -5.05 -8.08 -0.28
CA ALA A 57 -4.11 -6.97 -0.24
C ALA A 57 -3.76 -6.52 -1.66
N GLN A 58 -3.35 -5.27 -1.77
CA GLN A 58 -2.73 -4.70 -2.96
C GLN A 58 -1.50 -3.92 -2.52
N VAL A 59 -0.45 -3.98 -3.33
CA VAL A 59 0.75 -3.16 -3.17
C VAL A 59 1.05 -2.51 -4.50
N THR A 60 1.22 -1.20 -4.54
CA THR A 60 1.61 -0.51 -5.78
C THR A 60 2.98 0.11 -5.63
N ALA A 61 3.92 -0.38 -6.43
CA ALA A 61 5.25 0.16 -6.56
C ALA A 61 5.24 1.29 -7.60
N VAL A 62 5.89 2.40 -7.28
CA VAL A 62 6.07 3.54 -8.17
C VAL A 62 7.52 3.63 -8.57
N LEU A 63 7.76 3.61 -9.88
CA LEU A 63 9.09 3.68 -10.50
C LEU A 63 9.18 4.91 -11.41
N PRO A 64 10.39 5.34 -11.81
CA PRO A 64 10.55 6.26 -12.93
C PRO A 64 9.93 5.70 -14.22
N ILE A 65 9.44 6.59 -15.09
CA ILE A 65 8.92 6.21 -16.40
C ILE A 65 9.97 5.42 -17.20
N GLY A 66 9.51 4.38 -17.91
CA GLY A 66 10.39 3.50 -18.70
C GLY A 66 11.13 2.45 -17.87
N CYS A 67 11.00 2.44 -16.54
CA CYS A 67 11.41 1.32 -15.70
C CYS A 67 10.24 0.33 -15.54
N ASP A 68 10.56 -0.95 -15.48
CA ASP A 68 9.62 -2.03 -15.21
C ASP A 68 10.14 -2.96 -14.11
N ILE A 69 9.37 -3.97 -13.72
CA ILE A 69 9.75 -4.99 -12.76
C ILE A 69 9.99 -6.33 -13.46
N GLU A 70 11.01 -7.06 -13.02
CA GLU A 70 11.28 -8.43 -13.47
C GLU A 70 11.67 -9.34 -12.29
N ASN A 71 11.80 -10.65 -12.56
CA ASN A 71 12.24 -11.65 -11.58
C ASN A 71 11.48 -11.60 -10.25
N LEU A 72 10.14 -11.57 -10.31
CA LEU A 72 9.29 -11.60 -9.12
C LEU A 72 9.47 -12.94 -8.36
N VAL A 73 9.97 -12.86 -7.12
CA VAL A 73 10.17 -13.99 -6.22
C VAL A 73 9.21 -13.87 -5.03
N GLN A 74 8.44 -14.93 -4.79
CA GLN A 74 7.49 -15.02 -3.69
C GLN A 74 8.21 -15.51 -2.41
N HIS A 75 8.00 -14.83 -1.28
CA HIS A 75 8.55 -15.24 0.03
C HIS A 75 7.46 -15.59 1.04
N ALA A 76 6.39 -14.80 1.09
CA ALA A 76 5.23 -14.99 1.95
C ALA A 76 3.95 -14.55 1.24
N GLY A 77 2.99 -15.47 1.15
CA GLY A 77 1.83 -15.36 0.27
C GLY A 77 2.21 -15.54 -1.20
N HIS A 78 1.18 -15.52 -2.03
CA HIS A 78 1.32 -15.50 -3.47
C HIS A 78 0.77 -14.18 -4.01
N TRP A 79 1.62 -13.44 -4.71
CA TRP A 79 1.35 -12.12 -5.24
C TRP A 79 1.54 -12.15 -6.75
N THR A 80 0.66 -11.47 -7.48
CA THR A 80 0.79 -11.31 -8.92
C THR A 80 0.80 -9.83 -9.24
N GLU A 81 1.65 -9.42 -10.18
CA GLU A 81 1.37 -8.18 -10.90
C GLU A 81 0.01 -8.34 -11.58
N ASN A 82 -0.92 -7.43 -11.29
CA ASN A 82 -2.29 -7.50 -11.81
C ASN A 82 -2.69 -6.25 -12.61
N ALA A 83 -1.91 -5.16 -12.51
CA ALA A 83 -2.11 -3.97 -13.32
C ALA A 83 -0.83 -3.13 -13.38
N SER A 84 -0.63 -2.44 -14.49
CA SER A 84 0.40 -1.41 -14.63
C SER A 84 -0.18 -0.17 -15.34
N VAL A 85 0.25 1.01 -14.92
CA VAL A 85 -0.12 2.29 -15.51
C VAL A 85 1.14 3.11 -15.70
N SER A 86 1.48 3.37 -16.95
CA SER A 86 2.68 4.10 -17.34
C SER A 86 2.33 5.54 -17.72
N GLY A 87 2.88 6.50 -16.98
CA GLY A 87 2.76 7.93 -17.25
C GLY A 87 1.32 8.46 -17.25
N PRO A 88 0.53 8.29 -16.17
CA PRO A 88 -0.79 8.93 -16.06
C PRO A 88 -0.65 10.46 -16.11
N GLU A 89 -1.75 11.17 -16.40
CA GLU A 89 -1.70 12.63 -16.64
C GLU A 89 -1.21 13.40 -15.41
N GLU A 90 -1.54 12.90 -14.21
CA GLU A 90 -1.15 13.47 -12.93
C GLU A 90 0.34 13.26 -12.62
N SER A 91 0.92 12.18 -13.15
CA SER A 91 2.31 11.78 -12.92
C SER A 91 2.99 11.23 -14.20
N PRO A 92 3.23 12.06 -15.24
CA PRO A 92 3.72 11.58 -16.55
C PRO A 92 5.13 10.97 -16.52
N THR A 93 5.87 11.18 -15.43
CA THR A 93 7.26 10.70 -15.25
C THR A 93 7.34 9.43 -14.41
N LYS A 94 6.20 8.81 -14.10
CA LYS A 94 6.12 7.63 -13.22
C LYS A 94 5.50 6.44 -13.92
N ASN A 95 5.93 5.25 -13.53
CA ASN A 95 5.27 3.99 -13.85
C ASN A 95 4.75 3.37 -12.53
N TYR A 96 3.48 2.98 -12.51
CA TYR A 96 2.81 2.41 -11.35
C TYR A 96 2.55 0.93 -11.62
N ILE A 97 3.09 0.05 -10.79
CA ILE A 97 2.96 -1.41 -10.93
C ILE A 97 2.27 -1.95 -9.69
N SER A 98 1.06 -2.48 -9.88
CA SER A 98 0.21 -3.00 -8.83
C SER A 98 0.32 -4.51 -8.71
N PHE A 99 0.50 -4.97 -7.48
CA PHE A 99 0.57 -6.37 -7.09
C PHE A 99 -0.66 -6.73 -6.27
N GLY A 100 -1.48 -7.63 -6.79
CA GLY A 100 -2.62 -8.20 -6.09
C GLY A 100 -2.22 -9.45 -5.31
N PHE A 101 -2.70 -9.55 -4.08
CA PHE A 101 -2.63 -10.78 -3.30
C PHE A 101 -3.61 -11.83 -3.84
N LEU A 102 -3.12 -13.04 -4.09
CA LEU A 102 -3.93 -14.14 -4.60
C LEU A 102 -4.29 -15.16 -3.52
N ILE A 103 -3.30 -15.65 -2.77
CA ILE A 103 -3.50 -16.68 -1.75
C ILE A 103 -2.43 -16.63 -0.67
N ASP A 104 -2.82 -17.01 0.55
CA ASP A 104 -1.95 -17.09 1.73
C ASP A 104 -1.11 -18.38 1.74
N ASN A 105 -0.37 -18.63 0.65
CA ASN A 105 0.49 -19.80 0.51
C ASN A 105 1.77 -19.47 -0.26
N PRO A 106 2.97 -19.56 0.35
CA PRO A 106 3.21 -19.96 1.74
C PRO A 106 2.58 -18.98 2.75
N HIS A 107 2.17 -19.47 3.91
CA HIS A 107 1.44 -18.65 4.88
C HIS A 107 2.24 -17.44 5.36
N ILE A 108 1.61 -16.25 5.37
CA ILE A 108 2.20 -15.00 5.84
C ILE A 108 2.22 -15.00 7.38
N LEU A 109 3.37 -15.33 7.93
CA LEU A 109 3.60 -15.26 9.38
C LEU A 109 3.80 -13.82 9.83
N LEU A 110 2.71 -13.19 10.25
CA LEU A 110 2.73 -11.86 10.86
C LEU A 110 3.17 -11.96 12.33
N GLN A 111 4.14 -11.13 12.71
CA GLN A 111 4.61 -11.00 14.09
C GLN A 111 4.59 -9.54 14.52
N LYS A 112 4.02 -9.26 15.70
CA LYS A 112 3.89 -7.88 16.19
C LYS A 112 5.22 -7.15 16.18
N GLY A 113 5.25 -5.99 15.52
CA GLY A 113 6.44 -5.12 15.44
C GLY A 113 7.59 -5.64 14.57
N LYS A 114 7.45 -6.79 13.92
CA LYS A 114 8.47 -7.34 13.00
C LYS A 114 8.01 -7.26 11.56
N GLU A 115 8.97 -7.01 10.67
CA GLU A 115 8.72 -7.05 9.24
C GLU A 115 8.77 -8.48 8.72
N THR A 116 7.83 -8.80 7.85
CA THR A 116 7.77 -10.04 7.07
C THR A 116 7.98 -9.68 5.60
N LEU A 117 8.96 -10.30 4.94
CA LEU A 117 9.20 -10.15 3.51
C LEU A 117 8.09 -10.89 2.74
N LEU A 118 7.36 -10.17 1.90
CA LEU A 118 6.25 -10.71 1.11
C LEU A 118 6.74 -11.26 -0.23
N PHE A 119 7.38 -10.40 -1.01
CA PHE A 119 7.96 -10.74 -2.30
C PHE A 119 9.16 -9.82 -2.58
N SER A 120 10.00 -10.22 -3.53
CA SER A 120 11.10 -9.40 -4.03
C SER A 120 11.14 -9.40 -5.55
N PHE A 121 11.78 -8.40 -6.13
CA PHE A 121 11.87 -8.25 -7.57
C PHE A 121 13.10 -7.45 -7.98
N ASP A 122 13.40 -7.48 -9.27
CA ASP A 122 14.39 -6.66 -9.95
C ASP A 122 13.74 -5.51 -10.70
N ILE A 123 14.48 -4.43 -10.90
CA ILE A 123 14.06 -3.33 -11.76
C ILE A 123 14.73 -3.50 -13.11
N ASN A 124 13.91 -3.63 -14.15
CA ASN A 124 14.35 -3.52 -15.52
C ASN A 124 14.38 -2.03 -15.90
N GLY A 125 15.57 -1.42 -15.80
CA GLY A 125 15.77 0.00 -16.03
C GLY A 125 17.18 0.47 -15.65
N PRO A 126 17.43 1.79 -15.60
CA PRO A 126 18.68 2.35 -15.10
C PRO A 126 19.00 1.86 -13.68
N HIS A 127 20.27 1.57 -13.41
CA HIS A 127 20.71 1.02 -12.12
C HIS A 127 20.47 1.96 -10.91
N ASP A 128 20.23 3.25 -11.15
CA ASP A 128 19.92 4.25 -10.13
C ASP A 128 18.41 4.44 -9.91
N ALA A 129 17.56 3.64 -10.57
CA ALA A 129 16.13 3.64 -10.33
C ALA A 129 15.82 3.15 -8.90
N VAL A 130 15.18 4.02 -8.13
CA VAL A 130 14.74 3.73 -6.75
C VAL A 130 13.21 3.69 -6.73
N PRO A 131 12.60 2.55 -6.41
CA PRO A 131 11.16 2.43 -6.29
C PRO A 131 10.72 2.92 -4.91
N TYR A 132 9.46 3.34 -4.82
CA TYR A 132 8.76 3.58 -3.56
C TYR A 132 7.36 2.97 -3.62
N LEU A 133 6.70 2.81 -2.48
CA LEU A 133 5.28 2.42 -2.47
C LEU A 133 4.43 3.67 -2.64
N ILE A 134 3.34 3.56 -3.41
CA ILE A 134 2.39 4.66 -3.60
C ILE A 134 1.98 5.26 -2.25
N ASP A 135 1.90 6.59 -2.19
CA ASP A 135 1.35 7.29 -1.04
C ASP A 135 -0.13 7.52 -1.30
N ASN A 136 -0.99 6.73 -0.64
CA ASN A 136 -2.44 6.79 -0.82
C ASN A 136 -3.06 8.14 -0.44
N GLU A 137 -2.36 8.98 0.32
CA GLU A 137 -2.85 10.29 0.75
C GLU A 137 -2.33 11.42 -0.16
N ASN A 138 -1.08 11.31 -0.64
CA ASN A 138 -0.38 12.43 -1.27
C ASN A 138 0.07 12.18 -2.72
N ASP A 139 0.03 10.94 -3.22
CA ASP A 139 0.38 10.67 -4.61
C ASP A 139 -0.69 11.25 -5.56
N PRO A 140 -0.34 12.10 -6.55
CA PRO A 140 -1.31 12.70 -7.45
C PRO A 140 -2.19 11.69 -8.18
N PHE A 141 -1.65 10.51 -8.49
CA PHE A 141 -2.38 9.45 -9.19
C PHE A 141 -3.36 8.68 -8.27
N ALA A 142 -3.16 8.75 -6.94
CA ALA A 142 -4.09 8.20 -5.97
C ALA A 142 -5.32 9.09 -5.72
N ALA A 143 -5.29 10.35 -6.17
CA ALA A 143 -6.44 11.24 -6.07
C ALA A 143 -7.56 10.79 -7.02
N LEU A 144 -8.75 10.49 -6.48
CA LEU A 144 -9.88 10.01 -7.27
C LEU A 144 -10.88 11.13 -7.60
N PRO A 145 -11.44 11.17 -8.84
CA PRO A 145 -11.09 10.30 -9.97
C PRO A 145 -9.75 10.71 -10.59
N ASN A 146 -8.92 9.72 -10.95
CA ASN A 146 -7.72 9.93 -11.75
C ASN A 146 -8.01 9.75 -13.25
N SER A 147 -7.04 10.13 -14.09
CA SER A 147 -7.17 10.18 -15.55
C SER A 147 -7.42 8.83 -16.20
N VAL A 148 -7.10 7.72 -15.52
CA VAL A 148 -7.28 6.36 -16.02
C VAL A 148 -8.41 5.59 -15.32
N THR A 149 -9.16 6.24 -14.43
CA THR A 149 -10.33 5.69 -13.73
C THR A 149 -10.04 4.42 -12.89
N THR A 150 -8.86 4.31 -12.31
CA THR A 150 -8.47 3.19 -11.43
C THR A 150 -8.35 3.64 -9.97
N ASN A 151 -8.31 2.69 -9.03
CA ASN A 151 -7.86 2.95 -7.66
C ASN A 151 -6.50 2.25 -7.44
N PRO A 152 -5.37 2.98 -7.55
CA PRO A 152 -4.04 2.40 -7.41
C PRO A 152 -3.61 2.22 -5.94
N GLY A 153 -4.39 2.69 -4.96
CA GLY A 153 -4.07 2.70 -3.53
C GLY A 153 -4.94 1.81 -2.66
#